data_AF-A0A5C7MAM4-F1
#
_entry.id   AF-A0A5C7MAM4-F1
#
_cell.length_a   1.000
_cell.length_b   1.000
_cell.length_c   1.000
_cell.angle_alpha   90.00
_cell.angle_beta   90.00
_cell.angle_gamma   90.00
#
_symmetry.space_group_name_H-M   'P 1'
#
loop_
_entity.id
_entity.type
_entity.pdbx_description
1 polymer ?
#
loop_
_entity_poly.entity_id
_entity_poly.type
_entity_poly.pdbx_seq_one_letter_code
_entity_poly.pdbx_strand_id
1 'polypeptide(L)'
;MASIVNNCIFTPTAGGTGTWTFSAAVTGYNSPAQAGVTDAKIYRYRAQSADLSQWEIGTTTAGSSATTFTRSVTKSSNSNSAVNFTTAPRVSLTFFASEFLLFDDAMSLNTTQQAQARANINAAQAPSITSVTSNTSITAASSQTVLVDATGGAVTITLFAASAGNSGSVVRIKKTDSSTNSVIVVVSGGANIDNSTSAIISARNAVLTLQCNSSQWYQI
;
A
#
# COMPACT_ATOMS: atom_id res chain seq x y z
N MET A 1 -6.36 -13.81 2.48
CA MET A 1 -6.76 -12.42 2.16
C MET A 1 -8.28 -12.32 2.17
N ALA A 2 -8.87 -11.15 2.39
CA ALA A 2 -10.32 -11.01 2.36
C ALA A 2 -10.81 -10.96 0.90
N SER A 3 -11.84 -11.72 0.57
CA SER A 3 -12.54 -11.64 -0.70
C SER A 3 -13.43 -10.41 -0.76
N ILE A 4 -13.72 -9.95 -1.97
CA ILE A 4 -14.58 -8.79 -2.25
C ILE A 4 -15.86 -9.24 -2.93
N VAL A 5 -16.94 -8.50 -2.70
CA VAL A 5 -18.26 -8.75 -3.29
C VAL A 5 -18.91 -7.45 -3.72
N ASN A 6 -19.82 -7.55 -4.68
CA ASN A 6 -20.51 -6.39 -5.23
C ASN A 6 -21.74 -6.02 -4.39
N ASN A 7 -21.77 -4.77 -3.92
CA ASN A 7 -22.97 -4.11 -3.38
C ASN A 7 -23.74 -4.92 -2.32
N CYS A 8 -23.06 -5.36 -1.25
CA CYS A 8 -23.70 -6.17 -0.21
C CYS A 8 -23.79 -5.43 1.14
N ILE A 9 -25.03 -5.14 1.55
CA ILE A 9 -25.38 -4.74 2.91
C ILE A 9 -26.59 -5.55 3.33
N PHE A 10 -26.53 -6.15 4.52
CA PHE A 10 -27.61 -6.95 5.07
C PHE A 10 -27.88 -6.59 6.54
N THR A 11 -29.06 -6.99 7.01
CA THR A 11 -29.42 -7.01 8.43
C THR A 11 -29.41 -8.45 8.92
N PRO A 12 -28.74 -8.75 10.04
CA PRO A 12 -28.78 -10.07 10.65
C PRO A 12 -30.09 -10.28 11.42
N THR A 13 -30.40 -11.54 11.74
CA THR A 13 -31.59 -11.90 12.54
C THR A 13 -31.55 -11.28 13.94
N ALA A 14 -30.35 -11.16 14.52
CA ALA A 14 -30.13 -10.56 15.82
C ALA A 14 -28.79 -9.79 15.86
N GLY A 15 -28.69 -8.87 16.82
CA GLY A 15 -27.42 -8.25 17.18
C GLY A 15 -26.60 -9.15 18.12
N GLY A 16 -26.09 -8.59 19.21
CA GLY A 16 -25.24 -9.31 20.16
C GLY A 16 -23.75 -9.31 19.80
N THR A 17 -22.98 -10.14 20.50
CA THR A 17 -21.52 -10.28 20.34
C THR A 17 -21.12 -11.48 19.49
N GLY A 18 -22.06 -12.39 19.18
CA GLY A 18 -21.81 -13.62 18.45
C GLY A 18 -21.77 -13.49 16.92
N THR A 19 -21.71 -14.63 16.26
CA THR A 19 -21.85 -14.79 14.80
C THR A 19 -23.17 -14.20 14.33
N TRP A 20 -23.11 -13.46 13.22
CA TRP A 20 -24.32 -12.96 12.57
C TRP A 20 -24.90 -14.01 11.63
N THR A 21 -26.22 -14.16 11.68
CA THR A 21 -26.98 -14.92 10.69
C THR A 21 -27.73 -13.94 9.80
N PHE A 22 -27.56 -14.04 8.50
CA PHE A 22 -28.27 -13.25 7.50
C PHE A 22 -29.79 -13.39 7.67
N SER A 23 -30.51 -12.25 7.65
CA SER A 23 -31.97 -12.24 7.63
C SER A 23 -32.48 -11.62 6.33
N ALA A 24 -32.05 -10.40 6.00
CA ALA A 24 -32.51 -9.70 4.81
C ALA A 24 -31.41 -8.82 4.24
N ALA A 25 -31.41 -8.66 2.92
CA ALA A 25 -30.63 -7.61 2.27
C ALA A 25 -31.27 -6.26 2.59
N VAL A 26 -30.45 -5.24 2.83
CA VAL A 26 -30.96 -3.87 2.95
C VAL A 26 -31.46 -3.42 1.57
N THR A 27 -32.55 -2.65 1.53
CA THR A 27 -33.12 -2.13 0.27
C THR A 27 -32.05 -1.47 -0.60
N GLY A 28 -31.99 -1.88 -1.88
CA GLY A 28 -30.98 -1.40 -2.85
C GLY A 28 -29.67 -2.18 -2.86
N TYR A 29 -29.50 -3.17 -1.98
CA TYR A 29 -28.31 -4.02 -1.89
C TYR A 29 -28.60 -5.48 -2.24
N ASN A 30 -27.56 -6.20 -2.67
CA ASN A 30 -27.61 -7.64 -2.91
C ASN A 30 -27.60 -8.40 -1.57
N SER A 31 -28.32 -9.52 -1.53
CA SER A 31 -28.06 -10.54 -0.50
C SER A 31 -26.62 -11.07 -0.63
N PRO A 32 -26.04 -11.67 0.43
CA PRO A 32 -24.71 -12.26 0.35
C PRO A 32 -24.55 -13.26 -0.81
N ALA A 33 -25.53 -14.13 -1.01
CA ALA A 33 -25.49 -15.11 -2.10
C ALA A 33 -25.49 -14.43 -3.48
N GLN A 34 -26.36 -13.45 -3.71
CA GLN A 34 -26.39 -12.67 -4.96
C GLN A 34 -25.13 -11.84 -5.18
N ALA A 35 -24.47 -11.41 -4.10
CA ALA A 35 -23.22 -10.67 -4.15
C ALA A 35 -22.00 -11.56 -4.45
N GLY A 36 -22.18 -12.89 -4.45
CA GLY A 36 -21.12 -13.87 -4.72
C GLY A 36 -20.34 -14.31 -3.49
N VAL A 37 -20.90 -14.17 -2.28
CA VAL A 37 -20.27 -14.69 -1.06
C VAL A 37 -20.16 -16.22 -1.14
N THR A 38 -19.00 -16.74 -0.79
CA THR A 38 -18.68 -18.17 -0.77
C THR A 38 -18.28 -18.58 0.65
N ASP A 39 -18.68 -19.76 1.07
CA ASP A 39 -18.32 -20.31 2.37
C ASP A 39 -16.80 -20.47 2.55
N ALA A 40 -16.37 -20.45 3.82
CA ALA A 40 -14.98 -20.50 4.27
C ALA A 40 -14.09 -19.35 3.81
N LYS A 41 -14.58 -18.43 2.98
CA LYS A 41 -13.86 -17.22 2.62
C LYS A 41 -14.01 -16.15 3.70
N ILE A 42 -12.95 -15.36 3.85
CA ILE A 42 -12.90 -14.22 4.75
C ILE A 42 -13.33 -12.98 3.95
N TYR A 43 -14.11 -12.09 4.56
CA TYR A 43 -14.54 -10.81 3.99
C TYR A 43 -14.24 -9.70 5.00
N ARG A 44 -14.02 -8.46 4.54
CA ARG A 44 -14.03 -7.31 5.45
C ARG A 44 -15.46 -6.85 5.66
N TYR A 45 -15.77 -6.45 6.89
CA TYR A 45 -17.08 -5.92 7.21
C TYR A 45 -17.00 -4.60 7.98
N ARG A 46 -18.07 -3.82 7.85
CA ARG A 46 -18.44 -2.74 8.76
C ARG A 46 -19.85 -3.01 9.28
N ALA A 47 -20.01 -3.03 10.60
CA ALA A 47 -21.32 -3.08 11.24
C ALA A 47 -21.61 -1.75 11.95
N GLN A 48 -22.86 -1.29 11.86
CA GLN A 48 -23.30 -0.05 12.50
C GLN A 48 -24.75 -0.14 12.98
N SER A 49 -25.04 0.48 14.13
CA SER A 49 -26.41 0.67 14.62
C SER A 49 -27.16 1.69 13.76
N ALA A 50 -28.49 1.70 13.86
CA ALA A 50 -29.34 2.61 13.09
C ALA A 50 -29.13 4.09 13.47
N ASP A 51 -28.85 4.36 14.75
CA ASP A 51 -28.56 5.68 15.30
C ASP A 51 -27.08 6.10 15.13
N LEU A 52 -26.24 5.24 14.55
CA LEU A 52 -24.81 5.44 14.31
C LEU A 52 -23.95 5.58 15.58
N SER A 53 -24.51 5.37 16.78
CA SER A 53 -23.78 5.47 18.06
C SER A 53 -22.82 4.29 18.27
N GLN A 54 -23.14 3.14 17.67
CA GLN A 54 -22.37 1.91 17.76
C GLN A 54 -21.84 1.50 16.39
N TRP A 55 -20.56 1.18 16.33
CA TRP A 55 -19.93 0.67 15.12
C TRP A 55 -18.76 -0.26 15.44
N GLU A 56 -18.47 -1.15 14.50
CA GLU A 56 -17.24 -1.94 14.46
C GLU A 56 -16.84 -2.30 13.03
N ILE A 57 -15.55 -2.54 12.86
CA ILE A 57 -14.94 -3.00 11.61
C ILE A 57 -14.02 -4.18 11.88
N GLY A 58 -13.93 -5.09 10.92
CA GLY A 58 -13.07 -6.26 11.07
C GLY A 58 -13.16 -7.21 9.88
N THR A 59 -12.85 -8.47 10.14
CA THR A 59 -13.03 -9.58 9.20
C THR A 59 -14.18 -10.47 9.64
N THR A 60 -14.86 -11.06 8.67
CA THR A 60 -15.85 -12.10 8.91
C THR A 60 -15.54 -13.32 8.05
N THR A 61 -15.70 -14.51 8.60
CA THR A 61 -15.67 -15.75 7.80
C THR A 61 -17.10 -16.14 7.46
N ALA A 62 -17.39 -16.29 6.17
CA ALA A 62 -18.71 -16.71 5.71
C ALA A 62 -18.89 -18.23 5.83
N GLY A 63 -20.10 -18.68 6.11
CA GLY A 63 -20.45 -20.09 6.15
C GLY A 63 -21.93 -20.34 5.88
N SER A 64 -22.30 -21.62 5.90
CA SER A 64 -23.69 -22.08 5.80
C SER A 64 -24.39 -21.56 4.54
N SER A 65 -23.77 -21.74 3.37
CA SER A 65 -24.25 -21.22 2.09
C SER A 65 -24.44 -19.70 2.10
N ALA A 66 -23.40 -18.98 2.54
CA ALA A 66 -23.36 -17.52 2.65
C ALA A 66 -24.40 -16.90 3.61
N THR A 67 -24.80 -17.62 4.66
CA THR A 67 -25.80 -17.14 5.63
C THR A 67 -25.24 -16.87 7.02
N THR A 68 -24.06 -17.37 7.38
CA THR A 68 -23.42 -17.11 8.68
C THR A 68 -22.12 -16.35 8.54
N PHE A 69 -21.84 -15.45 9.48
CA PHE A 69 -20.73 -14.49 9.45
C PHE A 69 -20.04 -14.42 10.81
N THR A 70 -18.97 -15.19 10.97
CA THR A 70 -18.20 -15.26 12.22
C THR A 70 -17.20 -14.11 12.29
N ARG A 71 -17.37 -13.24 13.28
CA ARG A 71 -16.68 -11.95 13.41
C ARG A 71 -15.28 -12.09 14.00
N SER A 72 -14.36 -11.27 13.51
CA SER A 72 -13.08 -10.94 14.14
C SER A 72 -12.87 -9.43 14.07
N VAL A 73 -13.01 -8.76 15.20
CA VAL A 73 -13.03 -7.29 15.30
C VAL A 73 -11.62 -6.73 15.25
N THR A 74 -11.42 -5.62 14.53
CA THR A 74 -10.15 -4.91 14.46
C THR A 74 -10.23 -3.54 15.13
N LYS A 75 -11.34 -2.82 14.95
CA LYS A 75 -11.63 -1.56 15.65
C LYS A 75 -13.12 -1.44 15.93
N SER A 76 -13.46 -0.79 17.03
CA SER A 76 -14.87 -0.58 17.40
C SER A 76 -15.07 0.58 18.37
N SER A 77 -16.33 0.99 18.48
CA SER A 77 -16.87 1.84 19.53
C SER A 77 -16.87 1.22 20.94
N ASN A 78 -16.48 -0.06 21.08
CA ASN A 78 -16.40 -0.77 22.35
C ASN A 78 -14.95 -1.13 22.69
N SER A 79 -14.07 -0.13 22.73
CA SER A 79 -12.63 -0.31 23.05
C SER A 79 -11.96 -1.39 22.19
N ASN A 80 -12.26 -1.39 20.89
CA ASN A 80 -11.80 -2.39 19.91
C ASN A 80 -12.23 -3.85 20.19
N SER A 81 -13.17 -4.08 21.10
CA SER A 81 -13.82 -5.38 21.34
C SER A 81 -15.13 -5.52 20.57
N ALA A 82 -15.69 -6.73 20.52
CA ALA A 82 -17.02 -6.98 19.94
C ALA A 82 -18.08 -6.08 20.57
N VAL A 83 -18.79 -5.34 19.71
CA VAL A 83 -19.93 -4.52 20.12
C VAL A 83 -21.12 -5.45 20.37
N ASN A 84 -21.79 -5.26 21.51
CA ASN A 84 -23.07 -5.87 21.81
C ASN A 84 -24.20 -5.00 21.24
N PHE A 85 -24.61 -5.26 20.00
CA PHE A 85 -25.71 -4.54 19.38
C PHE A 85 -27.04 -5.03 19.96
N THR A 86 -27.75 -4.18 20.71
CA THR A 86 -29.04 -4.56 21.32
C THR A 86 -30.17 -4.66 20.29
N THR A 87 -30.02 -4.00 19.14
CA THR A 87 -30.87 -4.13 17.94
C THR A 87 -29.99 -4.57 16.78
N ALA A 88 -30.52 -5.38 15.85
CA ALA A 88 -29.75 -5.86 14.71
C ALA A 88 -29.09 -4.70 13.92
N PRO A 89 -27.76 -4.71 13.74
CA PRO A 89 -27.07 -3.66 13.01
C PRO A 89 -27.24 -3.84 11.50
N ARG A 90 -26.85 -2.83 10.72
CA ARG A 90 -26.57 -3.01 9.29
C ARG A 90 -25.13 -3.48 9.14
N VAL A 91 -24.91 -4.59 8.43
CA VAL A 91 -23.60 -5.15 8.14
C VAL A 91 -23.30 -4.97 6.66
N SER A 92 -22.27 -4.19 6.35
CA SER A 92 -21.74 -3.99 5.01
C SER A 92 -20.52 -4.87 4.80
N LEU A 93 -20.51 -5.67 3.74
CA LEU A 93 -19.28 -6.28 3.25
C LEU A 93 -18.58 -5.24 2.36
N THR A 94 -17.40 -4.82 2.77
CA THR A 94 -16.73 -3.63 2.23
C THR A 94 -15.23 -3.87 2.06
N PHE A 95 -14.46 -2.83 1.76
CA PHE A 95 -13.01 -2.86 1.67
C PHE A 95 -12.40 -1.88 2.69
N PHE A 96 -11.18 -2.18 3.13
CA PHE A 96 -10.34 -1.21 3.84
C PHE A 96 -9.20 -0.78 2.92
N ALA A 97 -8.53 0.33 3.25
CA ALA A 97 -7.38 0.81 2.49
C ALA A 97 -6.28 -0.26 2.31
N SER A 98 -6.16 -1.20 3.25
CA SER A 98 -5.22 -2.33 3.18
C SER A 98 -5.52 -3.33 2.05
N GLU A 99 -6.76 -3.44 1.59
CA GLU A 99 -7.15 -4.39 0.53
C GLU A 99 -6.76 -3.90 -0.87
N PHE A 100 -6.42 -2.62 -1.02
CA PHE A 100 -6.06 -2.03 -2.31
C PHE A 100 -4.61 -2.33 -2.73
N LEU A 101 -3.84 -3.04 -1.89
CA LEU A 101 -2.39 -3.26 -2.08
C LEU A 101 -1.98 -4.72 -2.14
N LEU A 102 -2.92 -5.63 -1.89
CA LEU A 102 -2.68 -7.06 -1.88
C LEU A 102 -3.73 -7.67 -2.82
N PHE A 103 -3.35 -7.93 -4.07
CA PHE A 103 -4.21 -8.60 -5.05
C PHE A 103 -3.77 -10.06 -5.20
N ASP A 104 -4.71 -11.00 -5.06
CA ASP A 104 -4.46 -12.46 -5.09
C ASP A 104 -4.30 -12.99 -6.53
N ASP A 105 -4.91 -12.30 -7.50
CA ASP A 105 -4.75 -12.56 -8.92
C ASP A 105 -3.69 -11.63 -9.52
N ALA A 106 -2.81 -12.19 -10.36
CA ALA A 106 -1.78 -11.43 -11.05
C ALA A 106 -2.43 -10.46 -12.05
N MET A 107 -2.70 -9.23 -11.61
CA MET A 107 -3.18 -8.15 -12.49
C MET A 107 -2.13 -7.74 -13.55
N SER A 108 -0.98 -8.41 -13.60
CA SER A 108 0.15 -8.13 -14.49
C SER A 108 0.58 -6.66 -14.46
N LEU A 109 0.30 -5.95 -13.36
CA LEU A 109 0.74 -4.58 -13.19
C LEU A 109 2.26 -4.58 -13.07
N ASN A 110 2.91 -3.78 -13.91
CA ASN A 110 4.34 -3.55 -13.77
C ASN A 110 4.64 -2.77 -12.47
N THR A 111 5.91 -2.77 -12.07
CA THR A 111 6.36 -2.14 -10.82
C THR A 111 6.01 -0.65 -10.75
N THR A 112 5.97 0.07 -11.88
CA THR A 112 5.55 1.47 -11.97
C THR A 112 4.07 1.64 -11.66
N GLN A 113 3.21 0.80 -12.22
CA GLN A 113 1.76 0.84 -11.97
C GLN A 113 1.43 0.50 -10.51
N GLN A 114 2.13 -0.47 -9.92
CA GLN A 114 1.99 -0.80 -8.50
C GLN A 114 2.43 0.37 -7.60
N ALA A 115 3.50 1.07 -7.98
CA ALA A 115 3.97 2.26 -7.28
C ALA A 115 2.95 3.41 -7.34
N GLN A 116 2.36 3.66 -8.50
CA GLN A 116 1.33 4.69 -8.68
C GLN A 116 0.05 4.35 -7.90
N ALA A 117 -0.37 3.08 -7.87
CA ALA A 117 -1.52 2.65 -7.11
C ALA A 117 -1.34 2.89 -5.60
N ARG A 118 -0.15 2.61 -5.05
CA ARG A 118 0.21 2.94 -3.65
C ARG A 118 0.13 4.44 -3.38
N ALA A 119 0.63 5.27 -4.29
CA ALA A 119 0.59 6.72 -4.16
C ALA A 119 -0.85 7.27 -4.14
N ASN A 120 -1.71 6.80 -5.05
CA ASN A 120 -3.10 7.27 -5.18
C ASN A 120 -3.96 7.01 -3.93
N ILE A 121 -3.59 6.04 -3.10
CA ILE A 121 -4.31 5.69 -1.87
C ILE A 121 -3.59 6.15 -0.59
N ASN A 122 -2.54 6.98 -0.72
CA ASN A 122 -1.70 7.45 0.39
C ASN A 122 -1.04 6.32 1.20
N ALA A 123 -0.78 5.17 0.57
CA ALA A 123 0.03 4.13 1.20
C ALA A 123 1.50 4.49 1.08
N ALA A 124 2.14 4.81 2.21
CA ALA A 124 3.57 5.12 2.26
C ALA A 124 4.36 3.99 1.56
N GLN A 125 5.13 4.35 0.53
CA GLN A 125 5.93 3.37 -0.18
C GLN A 125 7.11 2.97 0.72
N ALA A 126 7.13 1.72 1.18
CA ALA A 126 8.21 1.20 2.01
C ALA A 126 9.58 1.44 1.36
N PRO A 127 10.63 1.74 2.14
CA PRO A 127 11.96 1.94 1.60
C PRO A 127 12.42 0.68 0.85
N SER A 128 12.82 0.84 -0.41
CA SER A 128 13.30 -0.26 -1.25
C SER A 128 14.83 -0.32 -1.30
N ILE A 129 15.36 -1.51 -1.61
CA ILE A 129 16.77 -1.70 -1.98
C ILE A 129 16.85 -2.43 -3.33
N THR A 130 17.64 -1.91 -4.26
CA THR A 130 17.86 -2.48 -5.59
C THR A 130 19.35 -2.55 -5.92
N SER A 131 19.74 -3.46 -6.80
CA SER A 131 21.12 -3.59 -7.28
C SER A 131 21.19 -3.38 -8.79
N VAL A 132 22.20 -2.65 -9.27
CA VAL A 132 22.41 -2.36 -10.70
C VAL A 132 23.89 -2.51 -11.07
N THR A 133 24.14 -2.92 -12.32
CA THR A 133 25.50 -3.11 -12.88
C THR A 133 25.76 -2.23 -14.11
N SER A 134 24.80 -1.39 -14.50
CA SER A 134 24.84 -0.57 -15.70
C SER A 134 24.04 0.73 -15.49
N ASN A 135 24.19 1.66 -16.44
CA ASN A 135 23.52 2.96 -16.41
C ASN A 135 22.02 2.80 -16.23
N THR A 136 21.47 3.45 -15.19
CA THR A 136 20.07 3.25 -14.78
C THR A 136 19.43 4.56 -14.36
N SER A 137 18.22 4.84 -14.84
CA SER A 137 17.36 5.89 -14.32
C SER A 137 16.47 5.34 -13.21
N ILE A 138 16.44 5.99 -12.06
CA ILE A 138 15.60 5.57 -10.92
C ILE A 138 14.28 6.34 -10.93
N THR A 139 13.21 5.67 -10.52
CA THR A 139 11.86 6.23 -10.51
C THR A 139 11.58 6.96 -9.19
N ALA A 140 10.59 7.86 -9.23
CA ALA A 140 10.14 8.60 -8.06
C ALA A 140 9.59 7.65 -7.00
N ALA A 141 10.26 7.62 -5.84
CA ALA A 141 9.92 6.84 -4.67
C ALA A 141 10.12 7.70 -3.41
N SER A 142 9.35 7.46 -2.35
CA SER A 142 9.49 8.22 -1.10
C SER A 142 10.81 7.94 -0.38
N SER A 143 11.38 6.74 -0.55
CA SER A 143 12.72 6.37 -0.09
C SER A 143 13.25 5.16 -0.86
N GLN A 144 14.45 5.23 -1.43
CA GLN A 144 15.09 4.09 -2.09
C GLN A 144 16.61 4.04 -1.88
N THR A 145 17.17 2.83 -1.84
CA THR A 145 18.61 2.55 -1.81
C THR A 145 19.02 1.80 -3.07
N VAL A 146 20.03 2.29 -3.77
CA VAL A 146 20.58 1.66 -4.98
C VAL A 146 22.00 1.22 -4.68
N LEU A 147 22.22 -0.09 -4.76
CA LEU A 147 23.52 -0.72 -4.73
C LEU A 147 24.07 -0.77 -6.15
N VAL A 148 25.22 -0.16 -6.37
CA VAL A 148 25.82 -0.05 -7.71
C VAL A 148 27.10 -0.86 -7.75
N ASP A 149 27.22 -1.74 -8.73
CA ASP A 149 28.45 -2.44 -9.09
C ASP A 149 28.95 -1.88 -10.42
N ALA A 150 30.05 -1.13 -10.37
CA ALA A 150 30.71 -0.53 -11.52
C ALA A 150 31.91 -1.35 -12.01
N THR A 151 31.99 -2.65 -11.69
CA THR A 151 33.11 -3.52 -12.13
C THR A 151 33.25 -3.51 -13.66
N GLY A 152 32.14 -3.46 -14.39
CA GLY A 152 32.11 -3.44 -15.86
C GLY A 152 32.45 -2.10 -16.53
N GLY A 153 32.67 -1.03 -15.76
CA GLY A 153 32.89 0.33 -16.26
C GLY A 153 32.17 1.37 -15.40
N ALA A 154 32.43 2.66 -15.65
CA ALA A 154 31.73 3.72 -14.93
C ALA A 154 30.21 3.61 -15.14
N VAL A 155 29.45 3.72 -14.05
CA VAL A 155 27.98 3.59 -14.05
C VAL A 155 27.33 4.92 -13.69
N THR A 156 26.44 5.40 -14.54
CA THR A 156 25.64 6.60 -14.30
C THR A 156 24.27 6.22 -13.72
N ILE A 157 23.95 6.78 -12.56
CA ILE A 157 22.62 6.74 -11.96
C ILE A 157 21.93 8.08 -12.21
N THR A 158 20.79 8.05 -12.91
CA THR A 158 19.99 9.25 -13.17
C THR A 158 18.83 9.32 -12.19
N LEU A 159 18.87 10.29 -11.27
CA LEU A 159 17.77 10.62 -10.37
C LEU A 159 16.56 11.13 -11.16
N PHE A 160 15.36 10.94 -10.63
CA PHE A 160 14.17 11.60 -11.15
C PHE A 160 14.25 13.11 -10.99
N ALA A 161 13.49 13.84 -11.82
CA ALA A 161 13.51 15.30 -11.85
C ALA A 161 13.15 15.89 -10.48
N ALA A 162 13.87 16.93 -10.09
CA ALA A 162 13.47 17.74 -8.94
C ALA A 162 12.18 18.49 -9.31
N SER A 163 11.08 18.13 -8.65
CA SER A 163 9.76 18.70 -8.90
C SER A 163 8.94 18.75 -7.60
N ALA A 164 7.87 19.54 -7.58
CA ALA A 164 6.95 19.63 -6.43
C ALA A 164 6.44 18.26 -5.97
N GLY A 165 6.11 17.35 -6.91
CA GLY A 165 5.64 15.99 -6.60
C GLY A 165 6.70 15.08 -5.98
N ASN A 166 7.97 15.49 -6.02
CA ASN A 166 9.13 14.75 -5.54
C ASN A 166 9.79 15.42 -4.33
N SER A 167 9.15 16.45 -3.74
CA SER A 167 9.67 17.14 -2.56
C SER A 167 9.76 16.19 -1.36
N GLY A 168 10.88 16.21 -0.65
CA GLY A 168 11.12 15.37 0.52
C GLY A 168 11.57 13.94 0.22
N SER A 169 11.60 13.51 -1.05
CA SER A 169 12.15 12.20 -1.43
C SER A 169 13.62 12.07 -1.02
N VAL A 170 13.97 10.90 -0.47
CA VAL A 170 15.35 10.56 -0.07
C VAL A 170 15.87 9.39 -0.91
N VAL A 171 17.07 9.53 -1.47
CA VAL A 171 17.76 8.49 -2.25
C VAL A 171 19.13 8.21 -1.62
N ARG A 172 19.48 6.92 -1.53
CA ARG A 172 20.81 6.46 -1.11
C ARG A 172 21.46 5.71 -2.25
N ILE A 173 22.61 6.17 -2.73
CA ILE A 173 23.40 5.47 -3.76
C ILE A 173 24.67 4.94 -3.10
N LYS A 174 24.91 3.63 -3.19
CA LYS A 174 26.09 2.99 -2.61
C LYS A 174 26.90 2.27 -3.69
N LYS A 175 28.18 2.59 -3.81
CA LYS A 175 29.10 1.76 -4.61
C LYS A 175 29.47 0.50 -3.81
N THR A 176 29.35 -0.67 -4.43
CA THR A 176 29.52 -1.97 -3.75
C THR A 176 30.78 -2.72 -4.13
N ASP A 177 31.29 -2.46 -5.33
CA ASP A 177 32.50 -3.07 -5.87
C ASP A 177 33.77 -2.29 -5.51
N SER A 178 34.93 -2.92 -5.69
CA SER A 178 36.26 -2.37 -5.39
C SER A 178 37.01 -1.85 -6.62
N SER A 179 36.38 -1.78 -7.80
CA SER A 179 37.06 -1.27 -8.99
C SER A 179 37.33 0.24 -8.88
N THR A 180 38.24 0.75 -9.71
CA THR A 180 38.54 2.17 -9.85
C THR A 180 37.47 2.94 -10.64
N ASN A 181 36.45 2.24 -11.17
CA ASN A 181 35.39 2.86 -11.95
C ASN A 181 34.44 3.64 -11.03
N SER A 182 34.14 4.88 -11.42
CA SER A 182 33.24 5.74 -10.67
C SER A 182 31.78 5.37 -10.84
N VAL A 183 30.98 5.59 -9.79
CA VAL A 183 29.53 5.77 -9.91
C VAL A 183 29.27 7.26 -10.04
N ILE A 184 28.57 7.66 -11.09
CA ILE A 184 28.24 9.05 -11.39
C ILE A 184 26.75 9.23 -11.14
N VAL A 185 26.35 10.23 -10.39
CA VAL A 185 24.95 10.53 -10.09
C VAL A 185 24.58 11.85 -10.76
N VAL A 186 23.53 11.84 -11.55
CA VAL A 186 23.00 13.02 -12.29
C VAL A 186 21.50 13.14 -12.06
N VAL A 187 20.92 14.30 -12.37
CA VAL A 187 19.47 14.52 -12.23
C VAL A 187 18.79 14.61 -13.59
N SER A 188 17.70 13.88 -13.77
CA SER A 188 16.83 14.03 -14.94
C SER A 188 16.28 15.46 -15.02
N GLY A 189 16.20 16.02 -16.23
CA GLY A 189 15.78 17.42 -16.43
C GLY A 189 16.85 18.45 -16.07
N GLY A 190 18.06 18.03 -15.65
CA GLY A 190 19.21 18.93 -15.51
C GLY A 190 19.25 19.78 -14.24
N ALA A 191 18.43 19.47 -13.23
CA ALA A 191 18.56 20.10 -11.92
C ALA A 191 19.90 19.74 -11.24
N ASN A 192 20.31 20.54 -10.26
CA ASN A 192 21.60 20.38 -9.60
C ASN A 192 21.52 19.47 -8.36
N ILE A 193 22.67 18.89 -8.01
CA ILE A 193 23.02 18.28 -6.73
C ILE A 193 24.03 19.21 -6.06
N ASP A 194 23.66 19.92 -4.99
CA ASP A 194 24.50 20.95 -4.34
C ASP A 194 25.15 21.94 -5.31
N ASN A 195 24.34 22.53 -6.20
CA ASN A 195 24.78 23.44 -7.28
C ASN A 195 25.72 22.82 -8.34
N SER A 196 26.02 21.53 -8.28
CA SER A 196 26.73 20.78 -9.32
C SER A 196 25.74 20.02 -10.21
N THR A 197 26.09 19.79 -11.48
CA THR A 197 25.28 18.96 -12.39
C THR A 197 25.42 17.46 -12.11
N SER A 198 26.42 17.06 -11.32
CA SER A 198 26.66 15.67 -10.95
C SER A 198 27.36 15.51 -9.59
N ALA A 199 27.23 14.32 -9.01
CA ALA A 199 28.00 13.85 -7.87
C ALA A 199 28.71 12.54 -8.22
N ILE A 200 29.86 12.26 -7.59
CA ILE A 200 30.70 11.09 -7.92
C ILE A 200 30.99 10.28 -6.66
N ILE A 201 30.88 8.95 -6.76
CA ILE A 201 31.29 8.00 -5.74
C ILE A 201 32.37 7.09 -6.33
N SER A 202 33.59 7.18 -5.81
CA SER A 202 34.76 6.42 -6.29
C SER A 202 35.16 5.26 -5.36
N ALA A 203 34.92 5.38 -4.06
CA ALA A 203 35.32 4.39 -3.07
C ALA A 203 34.27 3.29 -2.85
N ARG A 204 34.72 2.05 -2.67
CA ARG A 204 33.86 0.95 -2.24
C ARG A 204 33.20 1.30 -0.91
N ASN A 205 31.93 0.94 -0.78
CA ASN A 205 31.08 1.18 0.39
C ASN A 205 30.79 2.65 0.72
N ALA A 206 31.30 3.61 -0.06
CA ALA A 206 30.85 4.99 0.07
C ALA A 206 29.38 5.11 -0.34
N VAL A 207 28.65 5.93 0.40
CA VAL A 207 27.22 6.17 0.24
C VAL A 207 27.00 7.65 0.01
N LEU A 208 26.22 7.99 -1.01
CA LEU A 208 25.68 9.31 -1.21
C LEU A 208 24.21 9.30 -0.80
N THR A 209 23.87 10.08 0.21
CA THR A 209 22.47 10.31 0.63
C THR A 209 22.03 11.66 0.09
N LEU A 210 20.94 11.68 -0.69
CA LEU A 210 20.42 12.86 -1.34
C LEU A 210 18.97 13.10 -0.96
N GLN A 211 18.59 14.36 -0.73
CA GLN A 211 17.21 14.77 -0.49
C GLN A 211 16.77 15.87 -1.46
N CYS A 212 15.56 15.72 -2.02
CA CYS A 212 14.97 16.68 -2.95
C CYS A 212 14.17 17.77 -2.21
N ASN A 213 14.34 19.04 -2.58
CA ASN A 213 13.56 20.16 -2.01
C ASN A 213 12.45 20.68 -2.93
N SER A 214 12.08 19.94 -3.98
CA SER A 214 11.22 20.33 -5.12
C SER A 214 11.88 21.02 -6.32
N SER A 215 13.11 21.53 -6.19
CA SER A 215 13.80 22.28 -7.26
C SER A 215 15.24 21.81 -7.52
N GLN A 216 15.86 21.20 -6.52
CA GLN A 216 17.23 20.70 -6.56
C GLN A 216 17.38 19.56 -5.54
N TRP A 217 18.52 18.88 -5.62
CA TRP A 217 18.92 17.83 -4.69
C TRP A 217 20.08 18.33 -3.81
N TYR A 218 20.08 17.91 -2.56
CA TYR A 218 21.16 18.21 -1.60
C TYR A 218 21.77 16.91 -1.10
N GLN A 219 23.08 16.89 -0.97
CA GLN A 219 23.76 15.87 -0.19
C GLN A 219 23.56 16.15 1.31
N ILE A 220 23.17 15.10 2.06
CA ILE A 220 22.89 15.18 3.51
C ILE A 220 23.69 14.15 4.30
#